data_AF-A0A9J6GSS7-F1
#
_entry.id   AF-A0A9J6GSS7-F1
#
_cell.length_a   1.000
_cell.length_b   1.000
_cell.length_c   1.000
_cell.angle_alpha   90.00
_cell.angle_beta   90.00
_cell.angle_gamma   90.00
#
_symmetry.space_group_name_H-M   'P 1'
#
loop_
_entity.id
_entity.type
_entity.pdbx_description
1 polymer ?
#
loop_
_entity_poly.entity_id
_entity_poly.type
_entity_poly.pdbx_seq_one_letter_code
_entity_poly.pdbx_strand_id
1 'polypeptide(L)'
;MAYCTACKTELRAHVQELKAHRKTEKHARNMQLSSTAHEQRQLQGFVVSQPRVASNRTEVKIAELRLAAHIAVHGSLVTADHMTPLMGRTKCTALVNKVLGPTFNQMLLDELRDCKFSLILDESTDVSSTWQQHLCKNATP
;
A
#
# COMPACT_ATOMS: atom_id res chain seq x y z
N MET A 1 3.89 -20.48 -33.15
CA MET A 1 5.27 -20.08 -33.51
C MET A 1 6.07 -19.92 -32.23
N ALA A 2 7.30 -20.42 -32.17
CA ALA A 2 8.21 -20.25 -31.03
C ALA A 2 9.46 -19.52 -31.49
N TYR A 3 10.10 -18.73 -30.63
CA TYR A 3 11.29 -17.96 -30.98
C TYR A 3 12.46 -18.32 -30.08
N CYS A 4 13.64 -18.52 -30.68
CA CYS A 4 14.86 -18.77 -29.93
C CYS A 4 15.67 -17.47 -29.80
N THR A 5 15.83 -16.98 -28.57
CA THR A 5 16.58 -15.75 -28.26
C THR A 5 18.08 -15.90 -28.53
N ALA A 6 18.65 -17.08 -28.31
CA ALA A 6 20.06 -17.35 -28.58
C ALA A 6 20.37 -17.44 -30.08
N CYS A 7 19.48 -18.06 -30.87
CA CYS A 7 19.67 -18.26 -32.30
C CYS A 7 19.10 -17.12 -33.17
N LYS A 8 18.24 -16.28 -32.58
CA LYS A 8 17.44 -15.24 -33.26
C LYS A 8 16.63 -15.76 -34.45
N THR A 9 16.04 -16.94 -34.29
CA THR A 9 15.27 -17.63 -35.34
C THR A 9 13.90 -18.08 -34.85
N GLU A 10 12.91 -17.98 -35.72
CA GLU A 10 11.59 -18.58 -35.53
C GLU A 10 11.62 -20.09 -35.76
N LEU A 11 10.86 -20.81 -34.94
CA LEU A 11 10.75 -22.26 -34.91
C LEU A 11 9.27 -22.65 -34.85
N ARG A 12 8.94 -23.86 -35.31
CA ARG A 12 7.61 -24.40 -35.04
C ARG A 12 7.53 -24.78 -33.56
N ALA A 13 6.39 -24.50 -32.94
CA ALA A 13 6.16 -24.73 -31.52
C ALA A 13 5.85 -26.21 -31.21
N HIS A 14 6.50 -27.15 -31.90
CA HIS A 14 6.35 -28.58 -31.66
C HIS A 14 7.47 -29.07 -30.75
N VAL A 15 7.13 -29.78 -29.67
CA VAL A 15 8.07 -30.15 -28.59
C VAL A 15 9.28 -30.92 -29.11
N GLN A 16 9.10 -31.80 -30.09
CA GLN A 16 10.21 -32.56 -30.68
C GLN A 16 11.17 -31.65 -31.46
N GLU A 17 10.66 -30.68 -32.20
CA GLU A 17 11.47 -29.73 -32.97
C GLU A 17 12.23 -28.78 -32.04
N LEU A 18 11.61 -28.32 -30.94
CA LEU A 18 12.29 -27.51 -29.92
C LEU A 18 13.43 -28.30 -29.23
N LYS A 19 13.19 -29.58 -28.92
CA LYS A 19 14.22 -30.47 -28.35
C LYS A 19 15.35 -30.75 -29.33
N ALA A 20 15.05 -30.91 -30.62
CA ALA A 20 16.05 -31.07 -31.67
C ALA A 20 16.87 -29.79 -31.85
N HIS A 21 16.21 -28.63 -31.93
CA HIS A 21 16.85 -27.32 -32.05
C HIS A 21 17.87 -27.06 -30.94
N ARG A 22 17.51 -27.36 -29.68
CA ARG A 22 18.40 -27.19 -28.51
C ARG A 22 19.73 -27.95 -28.65
N LYS A 23 19.73 -29.08 -29.37
CA LYS A 23 20.92 -29.94 -29.56
C LYS A 23 21.80 -29.52 -30.73
N THR A 24 21.37 -28.54 -31.54
CA THR A 24 22.14 -28.12 -32.72
C THR A 24 23.44 -27.41 -32.31
N GLU A 25 24.51 -27.61 -33.10
CA GLU A 25 25.80 -26.94 -32.87
C GLU A 25 25.69 -25.42 -32.94
N LYS A 26 24.77 -24.90 -33.77
CA LYS A 26 24.46 -23.47 -33.85
C LYS A 26 23.92 -22.96 -32.51
N HIS A 27 22.96 -23.68 -31.91
CA HIS A 27 22.42 -23.31 -30.61
C HIS A 27 23.47 -23.41 -29.50
N ALA A 28 24.26 -24.49 -29.47
CA ALA A 28 25.33 -24.66 -28.48
C ALA A 28 26.39 -23.54 -28.54
N ARG A 29 26.87 -23.19 -29.75
CA ARG A 29 27.82 -22.08 -29.95
C ARG A 29 27.24 -20.74 -29.54
N ASN A 30 26.01 -20.45 -29.95
CA ASN A 30 25.36 -19.19 -29.58
C ASN A 30 25.10 -19.11 -28.08
N MET A 31 24.78 -20.23 -27.42
CA MET A 31 24.61 -20.28 -25.97
C MET A 31 25.94 -19.99 -25.24
N GLN A 32 27.06 -20.54 -25.73
CA GLN A 32 28.40 -20.27 -25.20
C GLN A 32 28.81 -18.79 -25.40
N LEU A 33 28.59 -18.22 -26.59
CA LEU A 33 28.84 -16.80 -26.86
C LEU A 33 27.89 -15.88 -26.07
N SER A 34 26.67 -16.32 -25.81
CA SER A 34 25.74 -15.59 -24.95
C SER A 34 26.14 -15.66 -23.48
N SER A 35 26.77 -16.75 -23.02
CA SER A 35 27.30 -16.83 -21.64
C SER A 35 28.47 -15.88 -21.40
N THR A 36 29.28 -15.56 -22.42
CA THR A 36 30.35 -14.56 -22.31
C THR A 36 29.84 -13.12 -22.46
N ALA A 37 28.79 -12.89 -23.26
CA ALA A 37 28.12 -11.58 -23.36
C ALA A 37 27.17 -11.28 -22.19
N HIS A 38 26.76 -12.32 -21.44
CA HIS A 38 25.93 -12.24 -20.24
C HIS A 38 26.75 -12.26 -18.94
N GLU A 39 28.04 -11.89 -19.00
CA GLU A 39 28.58 -10.98 -17.99
C GLU A 39 27.94 -9.60 -18.16
N GLN A 40 26.61 -9.57 -18.15
CA GLN A 40 25.87 -8.38 -17.77
C GLN A 40 26.39 -8.11 -16.37
N ARG A 41 27.33 -7.15 -16.27
CA ARG A 41 27.94 -6.73 -15.00
C ARG A 41 26.81 -6.71 -14.01
N GLN A 42 26.78 -7.65 -13.07
CA GLN A 42 25.87 -7.51 -11.95
C GLN A 42 26.14 -6.10 -11.46
N LEU A 43 25.09 -5.27 -11.37
CA LEU A 43 25.21 -3.94 -10.81
C LEU A 43 25.50 -4.11 -9.30
N GLN A 44 26.70 -4.60 -8.98
CA GLN A 44 27.26 -4.68 -7.65
C GLN A 44 27.51 -3.23 -7.25
N GLY A 45 26.46 -2.58 -6.77
CA GLY A 45 26.46 -1.15 -6.45
C GLY A 45 25.14 -0.42 -6.71
N PHE A 46 24.19 -0.97 -7.48
CA PHE A 46 22.89 -0.30 -7.63
C PHE A 46 22.00 -0.47 -6.38
N VAL A 47 22.09 -1.63 -5.74
CA VAL A 47 21.51 -1.84 -4.41
C VAL A 47 22.58 -1.52 -3.39
N VAL A 48 22.62 -0.26 -2.94
CA VAL A 48 23.23 0.05 -1.64
C VAL A 48 22.35 -0.65 -0.61
N SER A 49 22.76 -1.86 -0.20
CA SER A 49 22.22 -2.52 0.98
C SER A 49 22.65 -1.67 2.17
N GLN A 50 21.92 -0.58 2.43
CA GLN A 50 22.13 0.16 3.67
C GLN A 50 21.95 -0.85 4.81
N PRO A 51 22.87 -0.89 5.78
CA PRO A 51 22.69 -1.72 6.96
C PRO A 51 21.30 -1.41 7.51
N ARG A 52 20.50 -2.44 7.79
CA ARG A 52 19.21 -2.27 8.48
C ARG A 52 19.53 -1.54 9.79
N VAL A 53 19.34 -0.23 9.79
CA VAL A 53 19.50 0.59 10.99
C VAL A 53 18.57 -0.03 12.03
N ALA A 54 19.10 -0.29 13.22
CA ALA A 54 18.31 -0.83 14.32
C ALA A 54 17.08 0.07 14.48
N SER A 55 15.93 -0.43 14.01
CA SER A 55 14.76 0.40 13.80
C SER A 55 14.23 0.84 15.16
N ASN A 56 14.27 2.14 15.42
CA ASN A 56 13.65 2.70 16.61
C ASN A 56 12.13 2.46 16.52
N ARG A 57 11.64 1.51 17.31
CA ARG A 57 10.23 1.08 17.29
C ARG A 57 9.27 2.24 17.52
N THR A 58 9.70 3.28 18.23
CA THR A 58 8.90 4.48 18.48
C THR A 58 8.80 5.34 17.22
N GLU A 59 9.89 5.53 16.49
CA GLU A 59 9.89 6.29 15.23
C GLU A 59 9.04 5.64 14.15
N VAL A 60 9.06 4.31 14.05
CA VAL A 60 8.17 3.56 13.14
C VAL A 60 6.70 3.81 13.47
N LYS A 61 6.33 3.73 14.75
CA LYS A 61 4.94 4.02 15.18
C LYS A 61 4.52 5.45 14.87
N ILE A 62 5.40 6.42 15.08
CA ILE A 62 5.14 7.83 14.75
C ILE A 62 4.95 7.99 13.23
N ALA A 63 5.80 7.38 12.43
CA ALA A 63 5.67 7.42 10.97
C ALA A 63 4.36 6.80 10.49
N GLU A 64 3.96 5.65 11.04
CA GLU A 64 2.70 4.99 10.74
C GLU A 64 1.48 5.84 11.10
N LEU A 65 1.49 6.50 12.26
CA LEU A 65 0.42 7.41 12.68
C LEU A 65 0.30 8.61 11.74
N ARG A 66 1.43 9.24 11.37
CA ARG A 66 1.45 10.37 10.43
C ARG A 66 0.91 9.97 9.06
N LEU A 67 1.32 8.81 8.58
CA LEU A 67 0.87 8.30 7.30
C LEU A 67 -0.63 7.96 7.31
N ALA A 68 -1.11 7.33 8.38
CA ALA A 68 -2.54 7.02 8.53
C ALA A 68 -3.38 8.30 8.60
N ALA A 69 -2.90 9.34 9.28
CA ALA A 69 -3.57 10.64 9.34
C ALA A 69 -3.65 11.30 7.95
N HIS A 70 -2.54 11.30 7.19
CA HIS A 70 -2.53 11.83 5.82
C HIS A 70 -3.55 11.10 4.92
N ILE A 71 -3.56 9.77 4.95
CA ILE A 71 -4.50 8.95 4.17
C ILE A 71 -5.95 9.24 4.57
N ALA A 72 -6.22 9.40 5.86
CA ALA A 72 -7.56 9.69 6.38
C ALA A 72 -8.09 11.05 5.88
N VAL A 73 -7.25 12.11 5.92
CA VAL A 73 -7.63 13.45 5.45
C VAL A 73 -7.98 13.45 3.97
N HIS A 74 -7.30 12.65 3.16
CA HIS A 74 -7.56 12.57 1.72
C HIS A 74 -8.59 11.51 1.33
N GLY A 75 -9.18 10.78 2.29
CA GLY A 75 -10.20 9.75 2.04
C GLY A 75 -9.72 8.58 1.17
N SER A 76 -8.41 8.45 0.95
CA SER A 76 -7.85 7.58 -0.08
C SER A 76 -7.26 6.32 0.53
N LEU A 77 -8.08 5.50 1.20
CA LEU A 77 -7.64 4.24 1.81
C LEU A 77 -7.01 3.26 0.81
N VAL A 78 -7.29 3.41 -0.49
CA VAL A 78 -6.67 2.63 -1.57
C VAL A 78 -5.19 2.95 -1.73
N THR A 79 -4.75 4.18 -1.43
CA THR A 79 -3.30 4.51 -1.45
C THR A 79 -2.50 3.68 -0.44
N ALA A 80 -3.12 3.19 0.64
CA ALA A 80 -2.48 2.26 1.56
C ALA A 80 -2.14 0.91 0.90
N ASP A 81 -2.92 0.45 -0.08
CA ASP A 81 -2.65 -0.81 -0.80
C ASP A 81 -1.39 -0.71 -1.67
N HIS A 82 -1.14 0.46 -2.28
CA HIS A 82 0.08 0.73 -3.04
C HIS A 82 1.31 0.99 -2.16
N MET A 83 1.09 1.26 -0.87
CA MET A 83 2.11 1.51 0.13
C MET A 83 2.41 0.28 0.99
N THR A 84 1.99 -0.92 0.57
CA THR A 84 2.15 -2.18 1.33
C THR A 84 3.54 -2.41 1.94
N PRO A 85 4.67 -2.05 1.30
CA PRO A 85 5.99 -2.16 1.93
C PRO A 85 6.17 -1.32 3.21
N LEU A 86 5.39 -0.26 3.35
CA LEU A 86 5.40 0.68 4.48
C LEU A 86 4.24 0.41 5.44
N MET A 87 3.01 0.32 4.92
CA MET A 87 1.81 0.11 5.70
C MET A 87 0.65 -0.39 4.82
N GLY A 88 0.09 -1.54 5.16
CA GLY A 88 -1.08 -2.08 4.45
C GLY A 88 -2.41 -1.50 4.94
N ARG A 89 -3.46 -1.63 4.11
CA ARG A 89 -4.80 -1.09 4.35
C ARG A 89 -5.43 -1.51 5.66
N THR A 90 -5.36 -2.79 6.04
CA THR A 90 -5.93 -3.27 7.32
C THR A 90 -5.35 -2.52 8.52
N LYS A 91 -4.03 -2.30 8.52
CA LYS A 91 -3.34 -1.57 9.58
C LYS A 91 -3.70 -0.09 9.56
N CYS A 92 -3.70 0.53 8.38
CA CYS A 92 -4.13 1.92 8.22
C CYS A 92 -5.54 2.15 8.76
N THR A 93 -6.50 1.31 8.34
CA THR A 93 -7.90 1.37 8.81
C THR A 93 -8.00 1.22 10.33
N ALA A 94 -7.22 0.30 10.93
CA ALA A 94 -7.20 0.13 12.37
C ALA A 94 -6.66 1.37 13.09
N LEU A 95 -5.57 1.97 12.62
CA LEU A 95 -5.02 3.21 13.19
C LEU A 95 -6.01 4.37 13.10
N VAL A 96 -6.67 4.53 11.95
CA VAL A 96 -7.68 5.57 11.77
C VAL A 96 -8.86 5.36 12.72
N ASN A 97 -9.45 4.16 12.75
CA ASN A 97 -10.69 3.91 13.50
C ASN A 97 -10.49 3.73 15.00
N LYS A 98 -9.35 3.20 15.44
CA LYS A 98 -9.12 2.80 16.84
C LYS A 98 -8.18 3.75 17.59
N VAL A 99 -7.42 4.58 16.88
CA VAL A 99 -6.46 5.50 17.49
C VAL A 99 -6.80 6.95 17.14
N LEU A 100 -6.70 7.32 15.86
CA LEU A 100 -6.87 8.71 15.44
C LEU A 100 -8.30 9.23 15.69
N GLY A 101 -9.32 8.46 15.29
CA GLY A 101 -10.73 8.84 15.46
C GLY A 101 -11.11 9.14 16.91
N PRO A 102 -10.90 8.20 17.86
CA PRO A 102 -11.19 8.45 19.28
C PRO A 102 -10.36 9.60 19.86
N THR A 103 -9.08 9.71 19.47
CA THR A 103 -8.20 10.78 19.98
C THR A 103 -8.66 12.16 19.53
N PHE A 104 -8.93 12.34 18.23
CA PHE A 104 -9.41 13.62 17.71
C PHE A 104 -10.79 13.99 18.22
N ASN A 105 -11.67 13.00 18.42
CA ASN A 105 -12.98 13.24 19.05
C ASN A 105 -12.80 13.76 20.49
N GLN A 106 -11.95 13.12 21.28
CA GLN A 106 -11.68 13.57 22.65
C GLN A 106 -11.07 14.98 22.67
N MET A 107 -10.10 15.26 21.79
CA MET A 107 -9.51 16.60 21.65
C MET A 107 -10.57 17.66 21.33
N LEU A 108 -11.47 17.35 20.39
CA LEU A 108 -12.57 18.24 20.03
C LEU A 108 -13.52 18.48 21.22
N LEU A 109 -13.86 17.42 21.97
CA LEU A 109 -14.71 17.54 23.16
C LEU A 109 -14.07 18.41 24.25
N ASP A 110 -12.76 18.26 24.45
CA ASP A 110 -12.03 19.05 25.44
C ASP A 110 -11.95 20.52 25.02
N GLU A 111 -11.69 20.81 23.74
CA GLU A 111 -11.71 22.18 23.21
C GLU A 111 -13.11 22.83 23.31
N LEU A 112 -14.17 22.09 22.97
CA LEU A 112 -15.54 22.58 23.05
C LEU A 112 -16.02 22.81 24.49
N ARG A 113 -15.42 22.14 25.49
CA ARG A 113 -15.78 22.35 26.90
C ARG A 113 -15.34 23.72 27.41
N ASP A 114 -14.17 24.18 26.96
CA ASP A 114 -13.57 25.42 27.44
C ASP A 114 -13.90 26.63 26.55
N CYS A 115 -14.56 26.42 25.41
CA CYS A 115 -14.91 27.46 24.46
C CYS A 115 -16.42 27.72 24.39
N LYS A 116 -16.84 28.99 24.32
CA LYS A 116 -18.21 29.34 23.91
C LYS A 116 -18.30 29.15 22.40
N PHE A 117 -19.26 28.36 21.95
CA PHE A 117 -19.54 28.17 20.53
C PHE A 117 -21.01 28.43 20.23
N SER A 118 -21.30 28.83 19.00
CA SER A 118 -22.66 28.94 18.47
C SER A 118 -22.87 27.78 17.51
N LEU A 119 -23.87 26.94 17.80
CA LEU A 119 -24.26 25.84 16.92
C LEU A 119 -25.25 26.38 15.89
N ILE A 120 -24.84 26.38 14.63
CA ILE A 120 -25.74 26.71 13.51
C ILE A 120 -26.18 25.39 12.90
N LEU A 121 -27.46 25.07 13.05
CA LEU A 121 -28.07 23.89 12.45
C LEU A 121 -28.81 24.33 11.19
N ASP A 122 -28.37 23.85 10.04
CA ASP A 122 -29.09 24.03 8.77
C ASP A 122 -30.14 22.92 8.65
N GLU A 123 -31.42 23.28 8.78
CA GLU A 123 -32.57 22.36 8.67
C GLU A 123 -32.88 22.08 7.19
N SER A 124 -31.91 21.55 6.44
CA SER A 124 -32.07 21.27 5.00
C SER A 124 -32.27 19.78 4.69
N THR A 125 -32.66 18.96 5.67
CA THR A 125 -33.09 17.57 5.43
C THR A 125 -34.55 17.40 5.87
N ASP A 126 -35.42 17.11 4.90
CA ASP A 126 -36.84 16.79 5.10
C ASP A 126 -37.05 15.79 6.25
N VAL A 127 -37.93 16.15 7.17
CA VAL A 127 -38.28 15.36 8.36
C VAL A 127 -39.32 14.32 7.99
N SER A 128 -38.97 13.36 7.13
CA SER A 128 -39.79 12.16 6.94
C SER A 128 -39.23 10.98 7.73
N SER A 129 -39.73 10.89 8.97
CA SER A 129 -39.86 9.71 9.84
C SER A 129 -38.65 9.21 10.66
N THR A 130 -38.83 9.40 11.98
CA THR A 130 -38.26 8.64 13.12
C THR A 130 -36.95 9.14 13.73
N TRP A 131 -37.01 10.32 14.34
CA TRP A 131 -36.13 10.68 15.45
C TRP A 131 -36.36 9.73 16.64
N GLN A 132 -35.59 8.64 16.75
CA GLN A 132 -35.52 7.88 17.99
C GLN A 132 -34.81 8.73 19.05
N GLN A 133 -35.66 9.35 19.87
CA GLN A 133 -35.36 10.01 21.14
C GLN A 133 -34.55 9.08 22.07
N HIS A 134 -33.22 9.20 22.07
CA HIS A 134 -32.38 8.52 23.07
C HIS A 134 -31.35 9.42 23.77
N LEU A 135 -31.54 10.74 23.80
CA LEU A 135 -30.69 11.65 24.58
C LEU A 135 -31.51 12.70 25.33
N CYS A 136 -32.35 12.25 26.27
CA CYS A 136 -32.57 12.89 27.58
C CYS A 136 -33.60 12.10 28.40
N LYS A 137 -33.14 11.09 29.13
CA LYS A 137 -33.78 10.67 30.38
C LYS A 137 -32.72 10.74 31.46
N ASN A 138 -32.57 11.91 32.07
CA ASN A 138 -32.00 12.09 33.39
C ASN A 138 -32.44 13.46 33.92
N ALA A 139 -33.63 13.49 34.52
CA ALA A 139 -34.01 14.46 35.55
C ALA A 139 -35.28 13.93 36.24
N THR A 140 -35.08 13.16 37.31
CA THR A 140 -35.94 13.14 38.50
C THR A 140 -35.35 14.12 39.53
N PRO A 141 -36.06 14.57 40.58
CA PRO A 141 -37.31 14.07 41.16
C PRO A 141 -38.59 14.81 40.79
#